data_AF-A0A381R8R3-F1
#
_entry.id   AF-A0A381R8R3-F1
#
_cell.length_a   1.000
_cell.length_b   1.000
_cell.length_c   1.000
_cell.angle_alpha   90.00
_cell.angle_beta   90.00
_cell.angle_gamma   90.00
#
_symmetry.space_group_name_H-M   'P 1'
#
loop_
_entity.id
_entity.type
_entity.pdbx_description
1 polymer ?
#
loop_
_entity_poly.entity_id
_entity_poly.type
_entity_poly.pdbx_seq_one_letter_code
_entity_poly.pdbx_strand_id
1 'polypeptide(L)'
;MDFRSESEQLKDPKTAMKRSLVFPGAGQIYNDQNIKGYALIAGEILALWSFNENREKYSNYEESDKYSRNHYLRERNRFAWIAIGLYFYGILDAVVEAHLDDFDRVVKENDPMKEEDSDEQ
;
A
#
# COMPACT_ATOMS: atom_id res chain seq x y z
N MET A 1 -12.03 -10.65 -20.14
CA MET A 1 -13.21 -10.12 -19.42
C MET A 1 -12.78 -9.70 -18.03
N ASP A 2 -13.09 -8.46 -17.64
CA ASP A 2 -12.95 -7.98 -16.26
C ASP A 2 -14.24 -8.38 -15.53
N PHE A 3 -14.13 -9.06 -14.38
CA PHE A 3 -15.28 -9.62 -13.66
C PHE A 3 -15.86 -8.65 -12.62
N ARG A 4 -15.34 -7.43 -12.54
CA ARG A 4 -15.79 -6.35 -11.65
C ARG A 4 -17.04 -5.66 -12.20
N SER A 5 -18.00 -5.36 -11.32
CA SER A 5 -19.17 -4.52 -11.62
C SER A 5 -18.78 -3.08 -12.02
N GLU A 6 -19.66 -2.35 -12.73
CA GLU A 6 -19.40 -0.94 -13.08
C GLU A 6 -19.09 -0.08 -11.84
N SER A 7 -19.73 -0.36 -10.70
CA SER A 7 -19.45 0.34 -9.45
C SER A 7 -18.07 0.05 -8.85
N GLU A 8 -17.50 -1.13 -9.12
CA GLU A 8 -16.12 -1.48 -8.74
C GLU A 8 -15.09 -0.88 -9.71
N GLN A 9 -15.50 -0.49 -10.92
CA GLN A 9 -14.67 0.22 -11.89
C GLN A 9 -14.73 1.76 -11.72
N LEU A 10 -15.68 2.29 -10.95
CA LEU A 10 -15.87 3.73 -10.68
C LEU A 10 -15.11 4.22 -9.43
N LYS A 11 -13.82 3.90 -9.32
CA LYS A 11 -13.02 4.31 -8.16
C LYS A 11 -12.40 5.67 -8.36
N ASP A 12 -12.66 6.58 -7.43
CA ASP A 12 -12.12 7.94 -7.47
C ASP A 12 -10.71 7.99 -6.88
N PRO A 13 -9.69 8.42 -7.65
CA PRO A 13 -8.31 8.55 -7.16
C PRO A 13 -8.17 9.44 -5.93
N LYS A 14 -9.01 10.48 -5.80
CA LYS A 14 -8.98 11.36 -4.63
C LYS A 14 -9.48 10.63 -3.37
N THR A 15 -10.43 9.72 -3.52
CA THR A 15 -10.93 8.86 -2.45
C THR A 15 -9.89 7.81 -2.05
N ALA A 16 -9.22 7.17 -3.03
CA ALA A 16 -8.10 6.26 -2.78
C ALA A 16 -6.97 6.95 -2.00
N MET A 17 -6.59 8.16 -2.43
CA MET A 17 -5.60 9.00 -1.76
C MET A 17 -5.97 9.30 -0.30
N LYS A 18 -7.19 9.81 -0.06
CA LYS A 18 -7.66 10.14 1.29
C LYS A 18 -7.63 8.92 2.21
N ARG A 19 -8.04 7.75 1.72
CA ARG A 19 -8.03 6.51 2.50
C ARG A 19 -6.60 6.07 2.84
N SER A 20 -5.69 6.09 1.86
CA SER A 20 -4.27 5.75 2.10
C SER A 20 -3.57 6.71 3.06
N LEU A 21 -3.92 8.00 3.04
CA LEU A 21 -3.37 8.98 3.98
C LEU A 21 -3.82 8.71 5.42
N VAL A 22 -5.06 8.26 5.62
CA VAL A 22 -5.61 7.96 6.95
C VAL A 22 -5.04 6.66 7.51
N PHE A 23 -4.92 5.62 6.69
CA PHE A 23 -4.43 4.33 7.15
C PHE A 23 -3.58 3.63 6.07
N PRO A 24 -2.37 3.13 6.42
CA PRO A 24 -1.54 2.37 5.49
C PRO A 24 -2.30 1.19 4.87
N GLY A 25 -2.19 1.00 3.55
CA GLY A 25 -2.86 -0.09 2.84
C GLY A 25 -4.38 0.07 2.60
N ALA A 26 -5.04 1.09 3.16
CA ALA A 26 -6.48 1.28 2.97
C ALA A 26 -6.88 1.70 1.54
N GLY A 27 -6.04 2.44 0.82
CA GLY A 27 -6.31 2.73 -0.59
C GLY A 27 -6.15 1.50 -1.49
N GLN A 28 -5.28 0.55 -1.14
CA GLN A 28 -5.16 -0.71 -1.87
C GLN A 28 -6.42 -1.57 -1.72
N ILE A 29 -6.95 -1.66 -0.50
CA ILE A 29 -8.24 -2.33 -0.24
C ILE A 29 -9.36 -1.61 -1.00
N TYR A 30 -9.35 -0.28 -1.02
CA TYR A 30 -10.31 0.49 -1.83
C TYR A 30 -10.19 0.15 -3.31
N ASN A 31 -8.98 -0.05 -3.84
CA ASN A 31 -8.71 -0.44 -5.23
C ASN A 31 -8.88 -1.95 -5.50
N ASP A 32 -9.55 -2.72 -4.65
CA ASP A 32 -9.72 -4.20 -4.73
C ASP A 32 -8.41 -5.00 -4.72
N GLN A 33 -7.29 -4.35 -4.44
CA GLN A 33 -5.98 -4.97 -4.33
C GLN A 33 -5.75 -5.48 -2.91
N ASN A 34 -6.69 -6.29 -2.41
CA ASN A 34 -6.75 -6.74 -1.02
C ASN A 34 -5.46 -7.43 -0.56
N ILE A 35 -4.86 -8.29 -1.40
CA ILE A 35 -3.60 -8.97 -1.08
C ILE A 35 -2.47 -7.95 -0.85
N LYS A 36 -2.33 -6.96 -1.74
CA LYS A 36 -1.33 -5.89 -1.58
C LYS A 36 -1.62 -5.05 -0.33
N GLY A 37 -2.89 -4.70 -0.12
CA GLY A 37 -3.32 -3.93 1.05
C GLY A 37 -2.98 -4.60 2.37
N TYR A 38 -3.33 -5.88 2.53
CA TYR A 38 -2.99 -6.65 3.74
C TYR A 38 -1.49 -6.85 3.89
N ALA A 39 -0.74 -7.06 2.80
CA ALA A 39 0.70 -7.17 2.85
C ALA A 39 1.37 -5.86 3.34
N LEU A 40 0.92 -4.70 2.87
CA LEU A 40 1.42 -3.40 3.33
C LEU A 40 1.10 -3.16 4.81
N ILE A 41 -0.12 -3.49 5.25
CA ILE A 41 -0.52 -3.37 6.66
C ILE A 41 0.37 -4.26 7.54
N ALA A 42 0.57 -5.52 7.15
CA ALA A 42 1.42 -6.44 7.89
C ALA A 42 2.88 -5.96 7.94
N GLY A 43 3.40 -5.46 6.81
CA GLY A 43 4.75 -4.88 6.73
C GLY A 43 4.92 -3.67 7.66
N GLU A 44 3.95 -2.76 7.68
CA GLU A 44 3.97 -1.58 8.54
C GLU A 44 3.92 -1.97 10.03
N ILE A 45 3.05 -2.92 10.41
CA ILE A 45 2.97 -3.44 11.77
C ILE A 45 4.32 -4.04 12.20
N LEU A 46 4.93 -4.89 11.35
CA LEU A 46 6.21 -5.52 11.66
C LEU A 46 7.34 -4.48 11.76
N ALA A 47 7.36 -3.47 10.89
CA ALA A 47 8.36 -2.40 10.93
C ALA A 47 8.22 -1.56 12.20
N LEU A 48 7.00 -1.15 12.56
CA LEU A 48 6.74 -0.37 13.77
C LEU A 48 6.99 -1.17 15.05
N TRP A 49 6.62 -2.45 15.07
CA TRP A 49 6.91 -3.35 16.18
C TRP A 49 8.43 -3.52 16.37
N SER A 50 9.15 -3.79 15.28
CA SER A 50 10.61 -3.91 15.30
C SER A 50 11.30 -2.60 15.69
N PHE A 51 10.77 -1.45 15.24
CA PHE A 51 11.22 -0.14 15.69
C PHE A 51 11.08 0.00 17.20
N ASN A 52 9.90 -0.32 17.75
CA ASN A 52 9.63 -0.15 19.17
C ASN A 52 10.48 -1.10 20.02
N GLU A 53 10.63 -2.36 19.62
CA GLU A 53 11.48 -3.32 20.31
C GLU A 53 12.95 -2.85 20.38
N ASN A 54 13.49 -2.36 19.26
CA ASN A 54 14.86 -1.84 19.23
C ASN A 54 14.99 -0.50 19.99
N ARG A 55 13.91 0.29 20.05
CA ARG A 55 13.85 1.52 20.86
C ARG A 55 13.91 1.21 22.35
N GLU A 56 13.16 0.21 22.80
CA GLU A 56 13.15 -0.24 24.19
C GLU A 56 14.53 -0.81 24.60
N LYS A 57 15.11 -1.70 23.78
CA LYS A 57 16.46 -2.24 24.01
C LYS A 57 17.54 -1.16 24.03
N TYR A 58 17.42 -0.12 23.19
CA TYR A 58 18.33 1.02 23.23
C TYR A 58 18.19 1.87 24.51
N SER A 59 16.96 2.03 25.00
CA SER A 59 16.64 2.82 26.19
C SER A 59 17.07 2.11 27.48
N ASN A 60 16.85 0.80 27.55
CA ASN A 60 17.07 -0.03 28.72
C ASN A 60 18.35 -0.87 28.57
N TYR A 61 19.34 -0.34 27.85
CA TYR A 61 20.57 -1.07 27.54
C TYR A 61 21.40 -1.38 28.79
N GLU A 62 21.88 -2.61 28.89
CA GLU A 62 22.82 -3.07 29.92
C GLU A 62 24.11 -3.60 29.28
N GLU A 63 25.24 -3.49 29.99
CA GLU A 63 26.55 -3.92 29.46
C GLU A 63 26.61 -5.45 29.21
N SER A 64 25.77 -6.24 29.89
CA SER A 64 25.59 -7.68 29.69
C SER A 64 24.75 -8.05 28.45
N ASP A 65 24.15 -7.08 27.76
CA ASP A 65 23.32 -7.36 26.59
C ASP A 65 24.11 -7.97 25.43
N LYS A 66 23.44 -8.85 24.67
CA LYS A 66 24.01 -9.57 23.53
C LYS A 66 24.60 -8.65 22.45
N TYR A 67 24.01 -7.49 22.25
CA TYR A 67 24.43 -6.54 21.21
C TYR A 67 24.73 -5.17 21.83
N SER A 68 25.64 -4.42 21.20
CA SER A 68 25.97 -3.08 21.68
C SER A 68 24.77 -2.12 21.60
N ARG A 69 24.75 -1.13 22.49
CA ARG A 69 23.76 -0.03 22.42
C ARG A 69 23.67 0.63 21.04
N ASN A 70 24.82 0.79 20.37
CA ASN A 70 24.89 1.35 19.02
C ASN A 70 24.26 0.46 17.96
N HIS A 71 24.24 -0.86 18.14
CA HIS A 71 23.50 -1.77 17.27
C HIS A 71 22.00 -1.47 17.36
N TYR A 72 21.41 -1.48 18.56
CA TYR A 72 19.97 -1.18 18.74
C TYR A 72 19.57 0.20 18.22
N LEU A 73 20.46 1.20 18.34
CA LEU A 73 20.25 2.52 17.74
C LEU A 73 20.11 2.47 16.21
N ARG A 74 21.02 1.74 15.54
CA ARG A 74 20.99 1.57 14.09
C ARG A 74 19.76 0.79 13.65
N GLU A 75 19.40 -0.28 14.36
CA GLU A 75 18.24 -1.11 13.99
C GLU A 75 16.94 -0.35 14.14
N ARG A 76 16.76 0.39 15.24
CA ARG A 76 15.62 1.28 15.40
C ARG A 76 15.54 2.28 14.25
N ASN A 77 16.64 2.95 13.90
CA ASN A 77 16.64 3.92 12.80
C ASN A 77 16.34 3.26 11.44
N ARG A 78 16.85 2.05 11.20
CA ARG A 78 16.54 1.28 9.98
C ARG A 78 15.04 1.00 9.89
N PHE A 79 14.43 0.48 10.96
CA PHE A 79 13.00 0.17 10.94
C PHE A 79 12.11 1.43 10.88
N ALA A 80 12.56 2.56 11.45
CA ALA A 80 11.90 3.85 11.24
C ALA A 80 11.86 4.23 9.75
N TRP A 81 12.99 4.12 9.05
CA TRP A 81 13.06 4.41 7.61
C TRP A 81 12.25 3.43 6.76
N ILE A 82 12.21 2.15 7.15
CA ILE A 82 11.36 1.15 6.49
C ILE A 82 9.88 1.51 6.64
N ALA A 83 9.41 1.84 7.86
CA ALA A 83 8.03 2.24 8.10
C ALA A 83 7.65 3.50 7.29
N ILE A 84 8.50 4.55 7.34
CA ILE A 84 8.30 5.76 6.54
C ILE A 84 8.21 5.42 5.04
N GLY A 85 9.12 4.57 4.54
CA GLY A 85 9.14 4.15 3.14
C GLY A 85 7.89 3.37 2.74
N LEU A 86 7.46 2.40 3.55
CA LEU A 86 6.25 1.60 3.31
C LEU A 86 4.98 2.46 3.32
N TYR A 87 4.88 3.41 4.26
CA TYR A 87 3.76 4.35 4.34
C TYR A 87 3.60 5.16 3.05
N PHE A 88 4.68 5.84 2.61
CA PHE A 88 4.62 6.64 1.39
C PHE A 88 4.49 5.79 0.12
N TYR A 89 5.15 4.64 0.06
CA TYR A 89 5.01 3.70 -1.05
C TYR A 89 3.56 3.24 -1.22
N GLY A 90 2.90 2.83 -0.14
CA GLY A 90 1.50 2.40 -0.18
C GLY A 90 0.53 3.49 -0.65
N ILE A 91 0.79 4.75 -0.28
CA ILE A 91 0.01 5.89 -0.76
C ILE A 91 0.20 6.09 -2.26
N LEU A 92 1.45 6.17 -2.72
CA LEU A 92 1.77 6.41 -4.13
C LEU A 92 1.23 5.30 -5.03
N ASP A 93 1.44 4.04 -4.65
CA ASP A 93 0.97 2.87 -5.39
C ASP A 93 -0.57 2.89 -5.52
N ALA A 94 -1.30 3.21 -4.45
CA ALA A 94 -2.76 3.27 -4.48
C ALA A 94 -3.29 4.43 -5.34
N VAL A 95 -2.60 5.56 -5.36
CA VAL A 95 -2.99 6.71 -6.18
C VAL A 95 -2.74 6.43 -7.66
N VAL A 96 -1.58 5.88 -8.00
CA VAL A 96 -1.24 5.51 -9.38
C VAL A 96 -2.22 4.46 -9.91
N GLU A 97 -2.50 3.42 -9.11
CA GLU A 97 -3.44 2.36 -9.50
C GLU A 97 -4.86 2.90 -9.76
N ALA A 98 -5.37 3.77 -8.88
CA ALA A 98 -6.68 4.37 -9.07
C ALA A 98 -6.76 5.24 -10.35
N HIS A 99 -5.66 5.89 -10.72
CA HIS A 99 -5.59 6.64 -11.97
C HIS A 99 -5.51 5.75 -13.21
N LEU A 100 -4.82 4.60 -13.14
CA LEU A 100 -4.71 3.67 -14.25
C LEU A 100 -6.02 2.92 -14.52
N ASP A 101 -6.76 2.53 -13.47
CA ASP A 101 -8.07 1.88 -13.62
C ASP A 101 -9.06 2.78 -14.41
N ASP A 102 -9.01 4.10 -14.19
CA ASP A 102 -9.82 5.08 -14.94
C ASP A 102 -9.42 5.15 -16.43
N PHE A 103 -8.11 5.12 -16.72
CA PHE A 103 -7.59 5.14 -18.08
C PHE A 103 -7.94 3.86 -18.86
N ASP A 104 -7.71 2.69 -18.28
CA ASP A 104 -8.01 1.39 -18.90
C ASP A 104 -9.49 1.26 -19.23
N ARG A 105 -10.37 1.83 -18.39
CA ARG A 105 -11.80 1.92 -18.64
C ARG A 105 -12.11 2.76 -19.87
N VAL A 106 -11.59 3.98 -19.96
CA VAL A 106 -11.80 4.88 -21.11
C VAL A 106 -11.31 4.23 -22.41
N VAL A 107 -10.17 3.54 -22.37
CA VAL A 107 -9.66 2.80 -23.54
C VAL A 107 -10.61 1.66 -23.92
N LYS A 108 -11.09 0.87 -22.96
CA LYS A 108 -12.05 -0.22 -23.21
C LYS A 108 -13.42 0.26 -23.68
N GLU A 109 -13.86 1.46 -23.30
CA GLU A 109 -15.15 2.01 -23.73
C GLU A 109 -15.09 2.51 -25.18
N ASN A 110 -13.94 3.06 -25.60
CA ASN A 110 -13.73 3.60 -26.94
C ASN A 110 -13.05 2.62 -27.91
N ASP A 111 -13.04 1.31 -27.58
CA ASP A 111 -12.46 0.28 -28.43
C ASP A 111 -13.38 0.01 -29.64
N PRO A 112 -12.98 0.31 -30.89
CA PRO A 112 -13.82 0.15 -32.07
C PRO A 112 -14.23 -1.32 -32.33
N MET A 113 -13.49 -2.30 -31.78
CA MET A 113 -13.81 -3.72 -31.90
C MET A 113 -14.99 -4.13 -31.01
N LYS A 114 -15.39 -3.29 -30.05
CA LYS A 114 -16.45 -3.60 -29.08
C LYS A 114 -17.86 -3.47 -29.65
N GLU A 115 -18.02 -2.64 -30.70
CA GLU A 115 -19.30 -2.52 -31.42
C GLU A 115 -19.51 -3.69 -32.40
N GLU A 116 -18.45 -4.22 -33.03
CA GLU A 116 -18.54 -5.34 -33.98
C GLU A 116 -19.01 -6.65 -33.31
N ASP A 117 -18.59 -6.94 -32.08
CA ASP A 117 -19.02 -8.14 -31.34
C ASP A 117 -20.49 -8.09 -30.86
N SER A 118 -21.11 -6.90 -30.81
CA SER A 118 -22.51 -6.74 -30.41
C SER A 118 -23.51 -6.86 -31.55
N ASP A 119 -23.07 -6.67 -32.79
CA ASP A 119 -23.92 -6.80 -33.99
C ASP A 119 -23.91 -8.22 -34.60
N GLU A 120 -22.97 -9.07 -34.19
CA GLU A 120 -22.86 -10.47 -34.64
C GLU A 120 -23.56 -11.51 -33.72
N GLN A 121 -24.34 -11.09 -32.71
CA GLN A 121 -25.10 -11.98 -31.79
C GLN A 121 -26.63 -11.87 -31.95
#